data_AF-A0A973QU19-F1
#
_entry.id   AF-A0A973QU19-F1
#
_cell.length_a   1.000
_cell.length_b   1.000
_cell.length_c   1.000
_cell.angle_alpha   90.00
_cell.angle_beta   90.00
_cell.angle_gamma   90.00
#
_symmetry.space_group_name_H-M   'P 1'
#
loop_
_entity.id
_entity.type
_entity.pdbx_description
1 polymer ?
#
loop_
_entity_poly.entity_id
_entity_poly.type
_entity_poly.pdbx_seq_one_letter_code
_entity_poly.pdbx_strand_id
1 'polypeptide(L)'
;AGAGELGDDRSADLTVQERRILLLIGEGLTNRAIGDRLHLAEKTIKNYVSGLLAKLGMERRSQAAAYVARLQAQAQAHAPPPPHTQSQARDQERARTEERERKTQPQKH
;
A
#
# COMPACT_ATOMS: atom_id res chain seq x y z
N ALA A 1 -0.87 21.62 13.44
CA ALA A 1 -0.91 20.50 12.48
C ALA A 1 0.07 19.44 12.99
N GLY A 2 -0.44 18.35 13.57
CA GLY A 2 0.37 17.27 14.13
C GLY A 2 -0.28 15.95 13.76
N ALA A 3 -0.07 15.51 12.53
CA ALA A 3 -0.58 14.24 12.01
C ALA A 3 0.64 13.47 11.49
N GLY A 4 1.29 12.68 12.35
CA GLY A 4 2.45 11.87 11.95
C GLY A 4 2.98 10.89 13.01
N GLU A 5 2.88 11.19 14.30
CA GLU A 5 3.73 10.51 15.31
C GLU A 5 3.09 9.32 16.05
N LEU A 6 2.04 8.68 15.51
CA LEU A 6 1.41 7.52 16.18
C LEU A 6 1.62 6.21 15.44
N GLY A 7 2.18 6.26 14.22
CA GLY A 7 2.36 5.09 13.36
C GLY A 7 3.81 4.57 13.30
N ASP A 8 4.80 5.44 13.51
CA ASP A 8 6.21 5.16 13.14
C ASP A 8 7.02 4.59 14.32
N ASP A 9 6.89 5.18 15.52
CA ASP A 9 7.73 4.88 16.69
C ASP A 9 7.69 3.42 17.14
N ARG A 10 6.51 2.79 17.12
CA ARG A 10 6.39 1.39 17.56
C ARG A 10 7.11 0.40 16.64
N SER A 11 7.23 0.74 15.36
CA SER A 11 8.03 -0.04 14.41
C SER A 11 9.51 0.32 14.45
N ALA A 12 9.87 1.47 15.03
CA ALA A 12 11.25 1.92 15.17
C ALA A 12 12.09 0.97 16.04
N ASP A 13 11.49 0.39 17.08
CA ASP A 13 12.10 -0.59 17.99
C ASP A 13 12.31 -2.00 17.40
N LEU A 14 11.78 -2.28 16.21
CA LEU A 14 11.96 -3.58 15.57
C LEU A 14 13.35 -3.71 14.95
N THR A 15 13.98 -4.87 15.09
CA THR A 15 15.21 -5.18 14.35
C THR A 15 14.94 -5.21 12.84
N VAL A 16 15.99 -5.12 12.03
CA VAL A 16 15.89 -5.22 10.55
C VAL A 16 15.21 -6.52 10.12
N GLN A 17 15.50 -7.62 10.82
CA GLN A 17 14.87 -8.92 10.58
C GLN A 17 13.37 -8.90 10.91
N GLU A 18 12.99 -8.35 12.07
CA GLU A 18 11.57 -8.26 12.48
C GLU A 18 10.77 -7.37 11.53
N ARG A 19 11.34 -6.25 11.05
CA ARG A 19 10.71 -5.41 10.02
C ARG A 19 10.49 -6.16 8.71
N ARG A 20 11.48 -6.92 8.24
CA ARG A 20 11.32 -7.76 7.04
C ARG A 20 10.20 -8.77 7.22
N ILE A 21 10.16 -9.47 8.35
CA ILE A 21 9.11 -10.44 8.65
C ILE A 21 7.74 -9.76 8.71
N LEU A 22 7.64 -8.59 9.35
CA LEU A 22 6.42 -7.80 9.43
C LEU A 22 5.88 -7.44 8.04
N LEU A 23 6.73 -6.94 7.14
CA LEU A 23 6.34 -6.62 5.77
C LEU A 23 5.79 -7.84 5.02
N LEU A 24 6.47 -8.99 5.12
CA LEU A 24 6.02 -10.24 4.51
C LEU A 24 4.69 -10.74 5.09
N ILE A 25 4.41 -10.47 6.37
CA ILE A 25 3.10 -10.74 6.97
C ILE A 25 2.02 -9.86 6.33
N GLY A 26 2.33 -8.58 6.07
CA GLY A 26 1.44 -7.66 5.36
C GLY A 26 1.13 -8.09 3.93
N GLU A 27 2.09 -8.76 3.27
CA GLU A 27 1.89 -9.41 1.96
C GLU A 27 1.01 -10.68 2.04
N GLY A 28 0.67 -11.15 3.24
CA GLY A 28 -0.17 -12.34 3.44
C GLY A 28 0.60 -13.67 3.46
N LEU A 29 1.94 -13.66 3.49
CA LEU A 29 2.76 -14.87 3.40
C LEU A 29 2.73 -15.72 4.68
N THR A 30 2.47 -17.02 4.58
CA THR A 30 2.47 -17.92 5.75
C THR A 30 3.87 -18.03 6.39
N ASN A 31 3.94 -18.48 7.66
CA ASN A 31 5.23 -18.63 8.34
C ASN A 31 6.21 -19.55 7.60
N ARG A 32 5.68 -20.57 6.92
CA ARG A 32 6.46 -21.45 6.05
C ARG A 32 7.03 -20.69 4.86
N ALA A 33 6.19 -19.96 4.11
CA ALA A 33 6.64 -19.19 2.96
C ALA A 33 7.63 -18.07 3.33
N ILE A 34 7.44 -17.42 4.49
CA ILE A 34 8.41 -16.47 5.05
C ILE A 34 9.73 -17.18 5.35
N GLY A 35 9.68 -18.36 5.96
CA GLY A 35 10.84 -19.18 6.25
C GLY A 35 11.61 -19.55 4.99
N ASP A 36 10.91 -20.03 3.96
CA ASP A 36 11.50 -20.35 2.66
C ASP A 36 12.20 -19.13 2.03
N ARG A 37 11.59 -17.94 2.09
CA ARG A 37 12.17 -16.71 1.53
C ARG A 37 13.38 -16.19 2.30
N LEU A 38 13.41 -16.41 3.61
CA LEU A 38 14.51 -15.97 4.49
C LEU A 38 15.54 -17.07 4.75
N HIS A 39 15.36 -18.27 4.18
CA HIS A 39 16.16 -19.47 4.46
C HIS A 39 16.20 -19.81 5.97
N LEU A 40 15.06 -19.68 6.63
CA LEU A 40 14.87 -19.94 8.07
C LEU A 40 13.81 -21.01 8.29
N ALA A 41 13.95 -21.79 9.36
CA ALA A 41 12.93 -22.76 9.74
C ALA A 41 11.62 -22.07 10.15
N GLU A 42 10.47 -22.69 9.84
CA GLU A 42 9.14 -22.17 10.19
C GLU A 42 9.00 -21.88 11.70
N LYS A 43 9.58 -22.74 12.54
CA LYS A 43 9.60 -22.55 14.00
C LYS A 43 10.32 -21.26 14.40
N THR A 44 11.42 -20.93 13.73
CA THR A 44 12.15 -19.68 13.95
C THR A 44 11.28 -18.49 13.57
N ILE A 45 10.56 -18.56 12.46
CA ILE A 45 9.61 -17.52 12.07
C ILE A 45 8.49 -17.37 13.11
N LYS A 46 7.94 -18.46 13.65
CA LYS A 46 6.95 -18.40 14.74
C LYS A 46 7.48 -17.64 15.95
N ASN A 47 8.72 -17.91 16.36
CA ASN A 47 9.36 -17.18 17.47
C ASN A 47 9.51 -15.69 17.18
N TYR A 48 9.96 -15.34 15.97
CA TYR A 48 10.05 -13.94 15.55
C TYR A 48 8.69 -13.26 15.53
N VAL A 49 7.64 -13.93 15.02
CA VAL A 49 6.27 -13.39 14.99
C VAL A 49 5.75 -13.14 16.40
N SER A 50 5.96 -14.08 17.33
CA SER A 50 5.56 -13.89 18.73
C SER A 50 6.28 -12.71 19.38
N GLY A 51 7.60 -12.58 19.19
CA GLY A 51 8.38 -11.46 19.75
C GLY A 51 8.01 -10.11 19.14
N LEU A 52 7.87 -10.06 17.81
CA LEU A 52 7.34 -8.94 17.05
C LEU A 52 5.99 -8.46 17.61
N LEU A 53 5.03 -9.37 17.74
CA LEU A 53 3.68 -9.05 18.20
C LEU A 53 3.73 -8.50 19.63
N ALA A 54 4.51 -9.11 20.52
CA ALA A 54 4.72 -8.61 21.87
C ALA A 54 5.30 -7.19 21.90
N LYS A 55 6.32 -6.90 21.08
CA LYS A 55 6.92 -5.55 20.97
C LYS A 55 5.92 -4.51 20.45
N LEU A 56 5.07 -4.90 19.50
CA LEU A 56 4.05 -4.02 18.93
C LEU A 56 2.79 -3.89 19.80
N GLY A 57 2.70 -4.64 20.91
CA GLY A 57 1.49 -4.71 21.74
C GLY A 57 0.31 -5.35 21.03
N MET A 58 0.58 -6.24 20.08
CA MET A 58 -0.40 -6.96 19.29
C MET A 58 -0.49 -8.41 19.75
N GLU A 59 -1.67 -9.01 19.60
CA GLU A 59 -1.90 -10.42 19.97
C GLU A 59 -2.06 -11.30 18.73
N ARG A 60 -2.46 -10.72 17.60
CA ARG A 60 -2.88 -11.46 16.42
C ARG A 60 -2.13 -11.05 15.17
N ARG A 61 -1.79 -12.04 14.35
CA ARG A 61 -1.20 -11.85 13.02
C ARG A 61 -2.05 -10.93 12.13
N SER A 62 -3.38 -10.99 12.23
CA SER A 62 -4.27 -10.10 11.49
C SER A 62 -4.11 -8.62 11.87
N GLN A 63 -3.81 -8.32 13.14
CA GLN A 63 -3.50 -6.96 13.59
C GLN A 63 -2.19 -6.46 12.95
N ALA A 64 -1.17 -7.31 12.91
CA ALA A 64 0.09 -6.99 12.24
C ALA A 64 -0.08 -6.75 10.74
N ALA A 65 -0.88 -7.59 10.06
CA ALA A 65 -1.17 -7.40 8.64
C ALA A 65 -1.91 -6.07 8.37
N ALA A 66 -2.93 -5.75 9.18
CA ALA A 66 -3.66 -4.49 9.07
C ALA A 66 -2.77 -3.27 9.36
N TYR A 67 -1.82 -3.40 10.30
CA TYR A 67 -0.84 -2.36 10.61
C TYR A 67 0.06 -2.06 9.41
N VAL A 68 0.59 -3.09 8.73
CA VAL A 68 1.39 -2.90 7.51
C VAL A 68 0.59 -2.25 6.39
N ALA A 69 -0.67 -2.68 6.19
CA ALA A 69 -1.53 -2.07 5.18
C ALA A 69 -1.74 -0.56 5.42
N ARG A 70 -1.92 -0.15 6.69
CA ARG A 70 -2.00 1.27 7.07
C ARG A 70 -0.68 2.01 6.82
N LEU A 71 0.47 1.39 7.10
CA LEU A 71 1.78 2.00 6.83
C LEU A 71 1.98 2.24 5.33
N GLN A 72 1.63 1.25 4.50
CA GLN A 72 1.71 1.37 3.04
C GLN A 72 0.77 2.45 2.48
N ALA A 73 -0.45 2.54 3.01
CA ALA A 73 -1.40 3.58 2.62
C ALA A 73 -0.89 4.99 2.97
N GLN A 74 -0.26 5.16 4.13
CA GLN A 74 0.36 6.43 4.54
C GLN A 74 1.59 6.77 3.67
N ALA A 75 2.43 5.79 3.36
CA ALA A 75 3.57 5.97 2.46
C ALA A 75 3.11 6.39 1.04
N GLN A 76 2.01 5.81 0.55
CA GLN A 76 1.41 6.20 -0.73
C GLN A 76 0.80 7.60 -0.69
N ALA A 77 0.19 8.01 0.43
CA ALA A 77 -0.40 9.34 0.60
C ALA A 77 0.65 10.45 0.71
N HIS A 78 1.85 10.14 1.23
CA HIS A 78 2.97 11.07 1.30
C HIS A 78 3.85 11.06 0.04
N ALA A 79 3.72 10.06 -0.83
CA ALA A 79 4.36 10.07 -2.13
C ALA A 79 3.67 11.12 -3.04
N PRO A 80 4.42 11.98 -3.75
CA PRO A 80 3.81 12.87 -4.73
C PRO A 80 3.05 12.01 -5.76
N PRO A 81 1.84 12.44 -6.20
CA PRO A 81 1.06 11.68 -7.17
C PRO A 81 1.92 11.39 -8.41
N PRO A 82 1.87 10.16 -8.98
CA PRO A 82 2.69 9.80 -10.13
C PRO A 82 2.44 10.80 -11.28
N PRO A 83 3.48 11.38 -11.89
CA PRO A 83 3.37 12.52 -12.81
C PRO A 83 2.76 12.20 -14.20
N HIS A 84 2.01 11.12 -14.37
CA HIS A 84 1.60 10.61 -15.70
C HIS A 84 0.09 10.50 -15.93
N THR A 85 -0.77 11.05 -15.06
CA THR A 85 -2.23 11.02 -15.29
C THR A 85 -2.73 12.19 -16.13
N GLN A 86 -1.89 13.18 -16.44
CA GLN A 86 -2.33 14.41 -17.11
C GLN A 86 -2.57 14.26 -18.63
N SER A 87 -2.21 13.14 -19.26
CA SER A 87 -2.43 12.94 -20.71
C SER A 87 -3.82 12.42 -21.07
N GLN A 88 -4.54 11.74 -20.17
CA GLN A 88 -5.86 11.16 -20.48
C GLN A 88 -7.01 12.18 -20.41
N ALA A 89 -6.77 13.35 -19.79
CA ALA A 89 -7.77 14.41 -19.69
C ALA A 89 -7.86 15.27 -20.96
N ARG A 90 -6.78 15.40 -21.75
CA ARG A 90 -6.78 16.23 -22.97
C ARG A 90 -7.40 15.57 -24.20
N ASP A 91 -7.38 14.24 -24.29
CA ASP A 91 -8.02 13.52 -25.41
C ASP A 91 -9.55 13.56 -25.35
N GLN A 92 -10.14 13.59 -24.14
CA GLN A 92 -11.60 13.60 -23.97
C GLN A 92 -12.25 14.95 -24.31
N GLU A 93 -11.50 16.05 -24.28
CA GLU A 93 -12.06 17.38 -24.54
C GLU A 93 -12.17 17.69 -26.05
N ARG A 94 -11.30 17.12 -26.90
CA ARG A 94 -11.42 17.28 -28.36
C ARG A 94 -12.65 16.58 -28.94
N ALA A 95 -13.04 15.43 -28.39
CA ALA A 95 -14.18 14.66 -28.87
C ALA A 95 -15.54 15.36 -28.62
N ARG A 96 -15.64 16.29 -27.66
CA ARG A 96 -16.90 17.01 -27.37
C ARG A 96 -17.18 18.19 -28.29
N THR A 97 -16.16 18.74 -28.97
CA THR A 97 -16.37 19.91 -29.85
C THR A 97 -16.87 19.50 -31.23
N GLU A 98 -16.48 18.33 -31.74
CA GLU A 98 -16.84 17.87 -33.09
C GLU A 98 -18.29 17.39 -33.23
N GLU A 99 -18.96 17.00 -32.14
CA GLU A 99 -20.36 16.54 -32.19
C GLU A 99 -21.37 17.71 -32.29
N ARG A 100 -20.96 18.92 -31.87
CA ARG A 100 -21.85 20.09 -31.83
C ARG A 100 -22.02 20.81 -33.18
N GLU A 101 -21.10 20.62 -34.13
CA GLU A 101 -21.18 21.27 -35.45
C GLU A 101 -21.99 20.48 -36.48
N ARG A 102 -22.24 19.18 -36.27
CA ARG A 102 -23.01 18.34 -37.21
C ARG A 102 -24.53 18.56 -37.18
N LYS A 103 -25.06 19.30 -36.19
CA LYS A 103 -26.51 19.51 -36.02
C LYS A 103 -27.09 20.79 -36.62
N THR A 104 -26.27 21.62 -37.28
CA THR A 104 -26.73 22.93 -37.80
C THR A 104 -26.52 23.06 -39.31
N GLN A 105 -27.04 22.11 -40.09
CA GLN A 105 -27.21 22.30 -41.54
C GLN A 105 -28.71 22.44 -41.84
N PRO A 106 -29.17 23.59 -42.39
CA PRO A 106 -30.53 23.68 -42.91
C PRO A 106 -30.61 22.89 -44.22
N GLN A 107 -31.60 21.99 -44.31
CA GLN A 107 -31.97 21.35 -45.57
C GLN A 107 -32.42 22.43 -46.55
N LYS A 108 -31.72 22.57 -47.67
CA LYS A 108 -32.22 23.31 -48.82
C LYS A 108 -33.02 22.35 -49.70
N HIS A 109 -34.28 22.73 -49.95
CA HIS A 109 -35.11 22.25 -51.06
C HIS A 109 -34.48 22.57 -52.41
#